data_AF-A0A916Y311-F1
#
_entry.id   AF-A0A916Y311-F1
#
_cell.length_a   1.000
_cell.length_b   1.000
_cell.length_c   1.000
_cell.angle_alpha   90.00
_cell.angle_beta   90.00
_cell.angle_gamma   90.00
#
_symmetry.space_group_name_H-M   'P 1'
#
loop_
_entity.id
_entity.type
_entity.pdbx_description
1 polymer ?
#
loop_
_entity_poly.entity_id
_entity_poly.type
_entity_poly.pdbx_seq_one_letter_code
_entity_poly.pdbx_strand_id
1 'polypeptide(L)' 'MDGSRKIEGVRAFNRGIQRDRCPHSPGSAPFKEWVEGWKHQKAEFEKRLEHERNAMQLAKAS' A
#
# COMPACT_ATOMS: atom_id res chain seq x y z
N MET A 1 -0.88 -20.47 4.41
CA MET A 1 -0.66 -19.14 5.03
C MET A 1 -1.91 -18.32 4.80
N ASP A 2 -2.46 -17.76 5.88
CA ASP A 2 -3.78 -17.13 5.89
C ASP A 2 -3.67 -15.70 5.32
N GLY A 3 -3.92 -15.55 4.01
CA GLY A 3 -3.77 -14.28 3.29
C GLY A 3 -4.64 -13.12 3.81
N SER A 4 -5.50 -13.38 4.79
CA SER A 4 -6.38 -12.42 5.46
C SER A 4 -5.63 -11.20 6.00
N ARG A 5 -4.46 -11.40 6.63
CA ARG A 5 -3.71 -10.29 7.25
C ARG A 5 -3.05 -9.37 6.23
N LYS A 6 -2.61 -9.94 5.11
CA LYS A 6 -2.10 -9.16 3.98
C LYS A 6 -3.21 -8.27 3.41
N ILE A 7 -4.42 -8.81 3.27
CA ILE A 7 -5.60 -8.05 2.83
C ILE A 7 -5.95 -6.94 3.84
N GLU A 8 -5.82 -7.18 5.14
CA GLU A 8 -6.00 -6.16 6.17
C GLU A 8 -5.00 -4.99 6.01
N GLY A 9 -3.73 -5.30 5.74
CA GLY A 9 -2.71 -4.29 5.45
C GLY A 9 -3.06 -3.42 4.24
N VAL A 10 -3.52 -4.04 3.15
CA VAL A 10 -4.01 -3.35 1.95
C VAL A 10 -5.17 -2.42 2.29
N ARG A 11 -6.17 -2.92 3.04
CA ARG A 11 -7.34 -2.13 3.45
C ARG A 11 -6.96 -0.96 4.35
N ALA A 12 -5.98 -1.14 5.23
CA ALA A 12 -5.49 -0.07 6.10
C ALA A 12 -4.88 1.09 5.31
N PHE A 13 -4.06 0.80 4.30
CA PHE A 13 -3.55 1.84 3.40
C PHE A 13 -4.68 2.60 2.70
N ASN A 14 -5.65 1.89 2.12
CA ASN A 14 -6.79 2.51 1.43
C ASN A 14 -7.65 3.39 2.36
N ARG A 15 -7.61 3.16 3.68
CA ARG A 15 -8.27 3.99 4.71
C ARG A 15 -7.40 5.13 5.23
N GLY A 16 -6.18 5.32 4.71
CA GLY A 16 -5.25 6.34 5.17
C GLY A 16 -4.58 6.02 6.51
N ILE A 17 -4.64 4.77 6.98
CA ILE A 17 -4.00 4.35 8.23
C ILE A 17 -2.49 4.27 7.99
N GLN A 18 -1.71 4.92 8.85
CA GLN A 18 -0.25 4.87 8.78
C GLN A 18 0.30 3.51 9.20
N ARG A 19 1.44 3.12 8.64
CA ARG A 19 2.08 1.81 8.87
C ARG A 19 2.40 1.54 10.35
N ASP A 20 2.78 2.56 11.10
CA ASP A 20 3.10 2.50 12.54
C ASP A 20 1.87 2.24 13.43
N ARG A 21 0.66 2.38 12.87
CA ARG A 21 -0.61 2.05 13.54
C ARG A 21 -1.06 0.60 13.31
N CYS A 22 -0.13 -0.28 12.91
CA CYS A 22 -0.40 -1.71 12.80
C CYS A 22 -0.89 -2.26 14.16
N PRO A 23 -2.03 -2.99 14.21
CA PRO A 23 -2.59 -3.49 15.46
C PRO A 23 -1.84 -4.72 16.01
N HIS A 24 -0.89 -5.28 15.25
CA HIS A 24 -0.16 -6.47 15.62
C HIS A 24 1.18 -6.14 16.29
N SER A 25 1.61 -7.00 17.22
CA SER A 25 2.90 -6.85 17.89
C SER A 25 4.06 -6.81 16.89
N PRO A 26 4.97 -5.82 16.97
CA PRO A 26 6.14 -5.74 16.11
C PRO A 26 6.96 -7.04 16.10
N GLY A 27 7.40 -7.46 14.91
CA GLY A 27 8.21 -8.68 14.73
C GLY A 27 7.41 -9.99 14.64
N SER A 28 6.13 -9.99 15.03
CA SER A 28 5.24 -11.15 14.87
C SER A 28 4.99 -11.46 13.38
N ALA A 29 4.67 -12.72 13.07
CA ALA A 29 4.20 -13.11 11.73
C ALA A 29 3.00 -12.25 11.25
N PRO A 30 1.94 -12.04 12.07
CA PRO A 30 0.83 -11.14 11.71
C PRO A 30 1.29 -9.73 11.30
N PHE A 31 2.24 -9.16 12.04
CA PHE A 31 2.78 -7.85 11.75
C PHE A 31 3.50 -7.83 10.40
N LYS A 32 4.31 -8.85 10.10
CA LYS A 32 5.02 -8.95 8.82
C LYS A 32 4.05 -9.04 7.64
N GLU A 33 3.02 -9.90 7.74
CA GLU A 33 2.01 -10.08 6.69
C GLU A 33 1.20 -8.80 6.44
N TRP A 34 0.75 -8.14 7.51
CA TRP A 34 0.03 -6.87 7.42
C TRP A 34 0.89 -5.76 6.81
N VAL A 35 2.14 -5.61 7.28
CA VAL A 35 3.05 -4.58 6.76
C VAL A 35 3.39 -4.83 5.30
N GLU A 36 3.53 -6.09 4.89
CA GLU A 36 3.75 -6.44 3.48
C GLU A 36 2.56 -6.00 2.61
N GLY A 37 1.33 -6.31 3.02
CA GLY A 37 0.12 -5.87 2.31
C GLY A 37 0.01 -4.35 2.20
N TRP A 38 0.26 -3.65 3.30
CA TRP A 38 0.26 -2.19 3.33
C TRP A 38 1.30 -1.59 2.38
N LYS A 39 2.54 -2.10 2.41
CA LYS A 39 3.63 -1.66 1.53
C LYS A 39 3.33 -1.91 0.07
N HIS A 40 2.75 -3.08 -0.24
CA HIS A 40 2.36 -3.42 -1.60
C HIS A 40 1.34 -2.42 -2.15
N GLN A 41 0.27 -2.14 -1.39
CA GLN A 41 -0.74 -1.17 -1.82
C GLN A 41 -0.17 0.24 -1.98
N LYS A 42 0.73 0.66 -1.08
CA LYS A 42 1.45 1.94 -1.22
C LYS A 42 2.24 2.00 -2.52
N ALA A 43 3.00 0.96 -2.85
CA ALA A 43 3.81 0.92 -4.07
C ALA A 43 2.93 0.96 -5.33
N GLU A 44 1.81 0.24 -5.35
CA GLU A 44 0.87 0.27 -6.48
C GLU A 44 0.21 1.64 -6.63
N PHE A 45 -0.13 2.31 -5.52
CA PHE A 45 -0.64 3.67 -5.55
C PHE A 45 0.40 4.66 -6.09
N GLU A 46 1.66 4.57 -5.66
CA GLU A 46 2.75 5.42 -6.14
C GLU A 46 3.02 5.22 -7.64
N LYS A 47 3.00 3.97 -8.13
CA LYS A 47 3.11 3.67 -9.57
C LYS A 47 1.97 4.28 -10.38
N ARG A 48 0.74 4.22 -9.86
CA ARG A 48 -0.42 4.81 -10.54
C ARG A 48 -0.28 6.33 -10.64
N LEU A 49 0.11 7.00 -9.57
CA LEU A 49 0.37 8.44 -9.57
C LEU A 49 1.46 8.84 -10.57
N GLU A 50 2.54 8.06 -10.67
CA GLU A 50 3.58 8.30 -11.67
C GLU A 50 3.05 8.14 -13.09
N HIS A 51 2.26 7.10 -13.35
CA HIS A 51 1.65 6.88 -14.66
C HIS A 51 0.70 8.02 -15.06
N GLU A 52 -0.15 8.48 -14.13
CA GLU A 52 -1.06 9.61 -14.34
C GLU A 52 -0.30 10.91 -14.61
N ARG A 53 0.79 11.15 -13.87
CA ARG A 53 1.66 12.31 -14.10
C ARG A 53 2.29 12.27 -15.49
N ASN A 54 2.81 11.12 -15.92
CA ASN A 54 3.43 10.97 -17.23
C ASN A 54 2.42 11.15 -18.37
N ALA A 55 1.20 10.61 -18.21
CA ALA A 55 0.11 10.81 -19.17
C ALA A 55 -0.26 12.30 -19.32
N MET A 56 -0.35 13.03 -18.21
CA MET A 56 -0.66 14.47 -18.22
C MET A 56 0.44 15.31 -18.88
N GLN A 57 1.71 14.93 -18.69
CA GLN A 57 2.84 15.62 -19.34
C GLN A 57 2.82 15.44 -20.87
N LEU A 58 2.49 14.24 -21.36
CA LEU A 58 2.38 13.98 -22.80
C LEU A 58 1.23 14.77 -23.44
N ALA A 59 0.08 14.85 -22.76
CA ALA A 59 -1.08 15.61 -23.22
C ALA A 59 -0.83 17.13 -23.28
N LYS A 60 0.03 17.67 -22.40
CA LYS A 60 0.39 19.11 -22.39
C LYS A 60 1.43 19.47 -23.45
N ALA A 61 2.18 18.50 -23.96
CA ALA A 61 3.20 18.69 -24.99
C ALA A 61 2.66 18.53 -26.43
N SER A 62 1.37 18.22 -26.60
CA SER A 62 0.68 18.11 -27.88
C SER A 62 -0.05 19.40 -28.26
#